data_AF-A0A2U1TKU7-F1
#
_entry.id   AF-A0A2U1TKU7-F1
#
_cell.length_a   1.000
_cell.length_b   1.000
_cell.length_c   1.000
_cell.angle_alpha   90.00
_cell.angle_beta   90.00
_cell.angle_gamma   90.00
#
_symmetry.space_group_name_H-M   'P 1'
#
loop_
_entity.id
_entity.type
_entity.pdbx_description
1 polymer ?
#
loop_
_entity_poly.entity_id
_entity_poly.type
_entity_poly.pdbx_seq_one_letter_code
_entity_poly.pdbx_strand_id
1 'polypeptide(L)'
;MTALYTLIQDQLTVIGTILVIVLTVLLCLELSTHFQSRWKKPEPLEGKIVHRYYQPAQKTLTLVDNFYGYVPVPTLENERFILDVEANGQRYQVETSETEYRALSIGDRITIYHHPDDII
;
A
#
# COMPACT_ATOMS: atom_id res chain seq x y z
N MET A 1 7.09 -38.24 49.44
CA MET A 1 6.92 -36.83 49.03
C MET A 1 7.56 -36.52 47.67
N THR A 2 8.54 -37.29 47.18
CA THR A 2 9.22 -37.09 45.89
C THR A 2 8.38 -37.45 44.66
N ALA A 3 7.57 -38.53 44.73
CA ALA A 3 6.78 -39.01 43.58
C ALA A 3 5.65 -38.05 43.12
N LEU A 4 5.05 -37.30 44.06
CA LEU A 4 4.03 -36.31 43.73
C LEU A 4 4.65 -35.11 42.99
N TYR A 5 5.84 -34.69 43.43
CA TYR A 5 6.57 -33.57 42.83
C TYR A 5 7.02 -33.89 41.41
N THR A 6 7.55 -35.09 41.17
CA THR A 6 7.93 -35.55 39.83
C THR A 6 6.72 -35.65 38.90
N LEU A 7 5.57 -36.09 39.39
CA LEU A 7 4.34 -36.16 38.59
C LEU A 7 3.82 -34.77 38.20
N ILE A 8 3.80 -33.82 39.14
CA ILE A 8 3.38 -32.43 38.89
C ILE A 8 4.32 -31.77 37.88
N GLN A 9 5.63 -31.99 38.02
CA GLN A 9 6.62 -31.43 37.11
C GLN A 9 6.49 -31.99 35.69
N ASP A 10 6.25 -33.29 35.55
CA ASP A 10 6.04 -33.95 34.25
C ASP A 10 4.79 -33.40 33.55
N GLN A 11 3.67 -33.27 34.28
CA GLN A 11 2.44 -32.66 33.76
C GLN A 11 2.64 -31.20 33.34
N LEU A 12 3.40 -30.41 34.11
CA LEU A 12 3.69 -29.01 33.75
C LEU A 12 4.49 -28.91 32.45
N THR A 13 5.46 -29.81 32.23
CA THR A 13 6.26 -29.82 31.00
C THR A 13 5.44 -30.22 29.77
N VAL A 14 4.52 -31.17 29.91
CA VAL A 14 3.60 -31.56 28.83
C VAL A 14 2.65 -30.40 28.49
N ILE A 15 2.08 -29.73 29.49
CA ILE A 15 1.20 -28.57 29.26
C ILE A 15 1.98 -27.42 28.60
N GLY A 16 3.20 -27.13 29.07
CA GLY A 16 4.06 -26.09 28.51
C GLY A 16 4.44 -26.36 27.06
N THR A 17 4.81 -27.60 26.72
CA THR A 17 5.16 -27.97 25.35
C THR A 17 3.97 -27.90 24.40
N ILE A 18 2.79 -28.37 24.83
CA ILE A 18 1.56 -28.27 24.03
C ILE A 18 1.20 -26.79 23.80
N LEU A 19 1.29 -25.94 24.82
CA LEU A 19 1.01 -24.51 24.69
C LEU A 19 1.92 -23.84 23.66
N VAL A 20 3.23 -24.11 23.72
CA VAL A 20 4.21 -23.55 22.77
C VAL A 20 3.94 -24.02 21.35
N ILE A 21 3.62 -25.30 21.16
CA ILE A 21 3.29 -25.85 19.83
C ILE A 21 2.03 -25.16 19.28
N VAL A 22 0.97 -25.07 20.08
CA VAL A 22 -0.29 -24.42 19.68
C VAL A 22 -0.06 -22.95 19.33
N LEU A 23 0.69 -22.22 20.16
CA LEU A 23 1.01 -20.81 19.90
C LEU A 23 1.80 -20.65 18.60
N THR A 24 2.78 -21.52 18.37
CA THR A 24 3.63 -21.50 17.17
C THR A 24 2.81 -21.79 15.91
N VAL A 25 1.90 -22.77 15.96
CA VAL A 25 1.00 -23.09 14.84
C VAL A 25 0.07 -21.91 14.55
N LEU A 26 -0.52 -21.29 15.57
CA LEU A 26 -1.36 -20.09 15.42
C LEU A 26 -0.60 -18.93 14.76
N LEU A 27 0.61 -18.65 15.25
CA LEU A 27 1.47 -17.59 14.72
C LEU A 27 1.87 -17.87 13.27
N CYS A 28 2.23 -19.12 12.94
CA CYS A 28 2.53 -19.51 11.56
C CYS A 28 1.32 -19.37 10.64
N LEU A 29 0.12 -19.69 11.13
CA LEU A 29 -1.10 -19.56 10.34
C LEU A 29 -1.40 -18.10 10.01
N GLU A 30 -1.40 -17.21 11.01
CA GLU A 30 -1.62 -15.78 10.78
C GLU A 30 -0.53 -15.15 9.91
N LEU A 31 0.73 -15.49 10.15
CA LEU A 31 1.82 -14.99 9.32
C LEU A 31 1.63 -15.42 7.87
N SER A 32 1.22 -16.67 7.63
CA SER A 32 1.00 -17.18 6.28
C SER A 32 -0.17 -16.49 5.57
N THR A 33 -1.28 -16.22 6.27
CA THR A 33 -2.47 -15.58 5.67
C THR A 33 -2.19 -14.12 5.34
N HIS A 34 -1.54 -13.38 6.25
CA HIS A 34 -1.13 -12.00 6.00
C HIS A 34 -0.05 -11.89 4.92
N PHE A 35 0.91 -12.82 4.91
CA PHE A 35 1.95 -12.85 3.88
C PHE A 35 1.37 -13.16 2.50
N GLN A 36 0.45 -14.12 2.41
CA GLN A 36 -0.25 -14.40 1.16
C GLN A 36 -1.12 -13.23 0.69
N SER A 37 -1.78 -12.52 1.61
CA SER A 37 -2.57 -11.32 1.26
C SER A 37 -1.69 -10.23 0.66
N ARG A 38 -0.55 -9.92 1.29
CA ARG A 38 0.43 -8.93 0.81
C ARG A 38 1.10 -9.33 -0.51
N TRP A 39 1.26 -10.62 -0.78
CA TRP A 39 1.90 -11.15 -1.98
C TRP A 39 0.93 -11.52 -3.11
N LYS A 40 -0.39 -11.43 -2.89
CA LYS A 40 -1.33 -11.53 -4.00
C LYS A 40 -1.06 -10.38 -4.95
N LYS A 41 -0.68 -10.74 -6.18
CA LYS A 41 -0.49 -9.77 -7.26
C LYS A 41 -1.76 -8.93 -7.36
N PRO A 42 -1.66 -7.60 -7.40
CA PRO A 42 -2.82 -6.74 -7.58
C PRO A 42 -3.59 -7.19 -8.83
N GLU A 43 -4.89 -7.32 -8.69
CA GLU A 43 -5.73 -7.83 -9.76
C GLU A 43 -5.78 -6.79 -10.90
N PRO A 44 -5.52 -7.18 -12.15
CA PRO A 44 -5.59 -6.25 -13.26
C PRO A 44 -7.06 -5.89 -13.52
N LEU A 45 -7.38 -4.61 -13.36
CA LEU A 45 -8.68 -4.04 -13.66
C LEU A 45 -8.57 -3.26 -14.97
N GLU A 46 -9.33 -3.64 -15.98
CA GLU A 46 -9.44 -2.84 -17.20
C GLU A 46 -10.42 -1.70 -16.98
N GLY A 47 -9.94 -0.47 -17.15
CA GLY A 47 -10.73 0.73 -16.99
C GLY A 47 -10.61 1.66 -18.18
N LYS A 48 -11.61 2.52 -18.34
CA LYS A 48 -11.66 3.54 -19.40
C LYS A 48 -11.35 4.91 -18.81
N ILE A 49 -10.48 5.67 -19.45
CA ILE A 49 -10.17 7.04 -19.04
C ILE A 49 -11.40 7.92 -19.30
N VAL A 50 -11.91 8.56 -18.26
CA VAL A 50 -13.06 9.47 -18.32
C VAL A 50 -12.62 10.93 -18.22
N HIS A 51 -11.67 11.24 -17.33
CA HIS A 51 -11.10 12.58 -17.19
C HIS A 51 -9.59 12.55 -17.03
N ARG A 52 -8.98 13.71 -17.30
CA ARG A 52 -7.55 13.94 -17.23
C ARG A 52 -7.32 15.27 -16.53
N TYR A 53 -6.46 15.27 -15.53
CA TYR A 53 -6.09 16.46 -14.75
C TYR A 53 -4.57 16.60 -14.73
N TYR A 54 -4.13 17.84 -14.87
CA TYR A 54 -2.72 18.21 -14.70
C TYR A 54 -2.62 19.19 -13.55
N GLN A 55 -1.84 18.83 -12.53
CA GLN A 55 -1.55 19.69 -11.40
C GLN A 55 -0.10 20.18 -11.50
N PRO A 56 0.12 21.47 -11.84
CA PRO A 56 1.46 22.02 -11.93
C PRO A 56 2.09 22.13 -10.53
N ALA A 57 3.42 21.96 -10.47
CA ALA A 57 4.21 22.17 -9.26
C ALA A 57 4.09 23.62 -8.79
N GLN A 58 3.64 23.84 -7.56
CA GLN A 58 3.63 25.18 -6.98
C GLN A 58 5.04 25.58 -6.52
N LYS A 59 5.62 26.56 -7.19
CA LYS A 59 6.88 27.18 -6.75
C LYS A 59 6.58 28.16 -5.60
N THR A 60 6.94 27.81 -4.37
CA THR A 60 6.86 28.74 -3.24
C THR A 60 7.96 29.80 -3.34
N LEU A 61 7.58 31.08 -3.49
CA LEU A 61 8.50 32.22 -3.38
C LEU A 61 8.82 32.44 -1.89
N THR A 62 10.05 32.18 -1.47
CA THR A 62 10.51 32.49 -0.10
C THR A 62 11.21 33.84 -0.09
N LEU A 63 10.77 34.76 0.77
CA LEU A 63 11.38 36.08 0.93
C LEU A 63 12.39 36.01 2.09
N VAL A 64 13.68 36.11 1.79
CA VAL A 64 14.76 36.22 2.80
C VAL A 64 15.49 37.53 2.52
N ASP A 65 15.45 38.44 3.50
CA ASP A 65 16.03 39.78 3.55
C ASP A 65 16.78 40.28 2.30
N ASN A 66 16.08 41.07 1.47
CA ASN A 66 16.59 41.85 0.34
C ASN A 66 17.21 41.09 -0.85
N PHE A 67 17.06 39.76 -0.96
CA PHE A 67 17.43 39.01 -2.15
C PHE A 67 16.21 38.31 -2.78
N TYR A 68 15.90 38.66 -4.03
CA TYR A 68 14.94 37.92 -4.86
C TYR A 68 15.63 36.65 -5.38
N GLY A 69 15.58 35.58 -4.60
CA GLY A 69 16.08 34.27 -5.01
C GLY A 69 14.94 33.26 -5.09
N TYR A 70 14.79 32.59 -6.23
CA TYR A 70 14.02 31.34 -6.26
C TYR A 70 14.81 30.31 -5.48
N VAL A 71 14.39 29.97 -4.26
CA VAL A 71 14.88 28.80 -3.56
C VAL A 71 14.03 27.63 -4.05
N PRO A 72 14.53 26.73 -4.91
CA PRO A 72 13.81 25.50 -5.20
C PRO A 72 13.76 24.72 -3.90
N VAL A 73 12.62 24.71 -3.22
CA VAL A 73 12.37 23.79 -2.12
C VAL A 73 12.05 22.45 -2.78
N PRO A 74 12.96 21.46 -2.77
CA PRO A 74 12.80 20.23 -3.54
C PRO A 74 11.72 19.28 -2.96
N THR A 75 10.97 19.73 -1.96
CA THR A 75 10.06 18.92 -1.14
C THR A 75 8.60 19.37 -1.16
N LEU A 76 8.23 20.43 -1.88
CA LEU A 76 6.85 20.90 -1.95
C LEU A 76 6.36 20.92 -3.40
N GLU A 77 5.60 19.88 -3.73
CA GLU A 77 4.78 19.71 -4.93
C GLU A 77 5.52 19.39 -6.24
N ASN A 78 5.81 18.09 -6.45
CA ASN A 78 6.09 17.58 -7.79
C ASN A 78 4.84 17.74 -8.69
N GLU A 79 5.06 18.04 -9.97
CA GLU A 79 4.00 18.04 -10.99
C GLU A 79 3.28 16.68 -10.98
N ARG A 80 1.95 16.69 -10.88
CA ARG A 80 1.15 15.46 -10.89
C ARG A 80 0.33 15.37 -12.16
N PHE A 81 0.37 14.20 -12.79
CA PHE A 81 -0.45 13.88 -13.95
C PHE A 81 -1.46 12.83 -13.52
N ILE A 82 -2.73 13.19 -13.51
CA ILE A 82 -3.79 12.40 -12.89
C ILE A 82 -4.80 11.99 -13.94
N LEU A 83 -5.16 10.71 -13.96
CA LEU A 83 -6.17 10.11 -14.83
C LEU A 83 -7.33 9.60 -13.96
N ASP A 84 -8.55 10.00 -14.29
CA ASP A 84 -9.74 9.38 -13.74
C ASP A 84 -10.16 8.23 -14.66
N VAL A 85 -10.18 7.04 -14.11
CA VAL A 85 -10.44 5.79 -14.82
C VAL A 85 -11.70 5.15 -14.27
N GLU A 86 -12.67 4.89 -15.12
CA GLU A 86 -13.88 4.15 -14.76
C GLU A 86 -13.71 2.67 -15.07
N ALA A 87 -13.74 1.84 -14.05
CA ALA A 87 -13.68 0.38 -14.14
C ALA A 87 -14.81 -0.22 -13.30
N ASN A 88 -15.54 -1.18 -13.84
CA ASN A 88 -16.65 -1.87 -13.14
C ASN A 88 -17.69 -0.93 -12.49
N GLY A 89 -17.93 0.25 -13.08
CA GLY A 89 -18.89 1.25 -12.56
C GLY A 89 -18.36 2.08 -11.38
N GLN A 90 -17.10 1.89 -11.00
CA GLN A 90 -16.41 2.69 -9.98
C GLN A 90 -15.33 3.55 -10.64
N ARG A 91 -15.08 4.74 -10.08
CA ARG A 91 -14.05 5.66 -10.57
C ARG A 91 -12.81 5.56 -9.69
N TYR A 92 -11.67 5.42 -10.33
CA TYR A 92 -10.36 5.34 -9.73
C TYR A 92 -9.51 6.50 -10.21
N GLN A 93 -8.78 7.11 -9.29
CA GLN A 93 -7.83 8.16 -9.62
C GLN A 93 -6.42 7.56 -9.68
N VAL A 94 -5.75 7.71 -10.82
CA VAL A 94 -4.43 7.12 -11.08
C VAL A 94 -3.44 8.22 -11.40
N GLU A 95 -2.37 8.31 -10.60
CA GLU A 95 -1.22 9.15 -10.93
C GLU A 95 -0.31 8.42 -11.91
N THR A 96 0.12 9.12 -12.95
CA THR A 96 0.92 8.58 -14.05
C THR A 96 2.11 9.49 -14.36
N SER A 97 3.03 9.02 -15.19
CA SER A 97 4.13 9.83 -15.69
C SER A 97 3.64 10.85 -16.74
N GLU A 98 4.41 11.93 -16.95
CA GLU A 98 4.13 12.90 -18.02
C GLU A 98 4.05 12.22 -19.40
N THR A 99 4.95 11.28 -19.67
CA THR A 99 5.04 10.59 -20.96
C THR A 99 3.80 9.78 -21.26
N GLU A 100 3.31 9.02 -20.28
CA GLU A 100 2.10 8.22 -20.40
C GLU A 100 0.87 9.12 -20.46
N TYR A 101 0.80 10.16 -19.61
CA TYR A 101 -0.28 11.14 -19.65
C TYR A 101 -0.42 11.79 -21.03
N ARG A 102 0.70 12.11 -21.71
CA ARG A 102 0.67 12.71 -23.05
C ARG A 102 0.28 11.70 -24.14
N ALA A 103 0.62 10.42 -23.98
CA ALA A 103 0.29 9.37 -24.93
C ALA A 103 -1.18 8.95 -24.84
N LEU A 104 -1.79 9.01 -23.65
CA LEU A 104 -3.14 8.57 -23.37
C LEU A 104 -4.19 9.69 -23.56
N SER A 105 -5.35 9.32 -24.10
CA SER A 105 -6.48 10.21 -24.36
C SER A 105 -7.73 9.81 -23.60
N ILE A 106 -8.67 10.74 -23.44
CA ILE A 106 -9.98 10.42 -22.87
C ILE A 106 -10.66 9.41 -23.79
N GLY A 107 -11.14 8.32 -23.21
CA GLY A 107 -11.75 7.22 -23.93
C GLY A 107 -10.85 6.02 -24.14
N ASP A 108 -9.54 6.17 -23.95
CA ASP A 108 -8.59 5.05 -24.03
C ASP A 108 -8.81 4.08 -22.87
N ARG A 109 -8.44 2.81 -23.10
CA ARG A 109 -8.51 1.75 -22.10
C ARG A 109 -7.13 1.52 -21.51
N ILE A 110 -7.06 1.48 -20.19
CA ILE A 110 -5.83 1.19 -19.46
C ILE A 110 -6.10 0.10 -18.42
N THR A 111 -5.07 -0.69 -18.13
CA THR A 111 -5.11 -1.66 -17.04
C THR A 111 -4.57 -1.01 -15.79
N ILE A 112 -5.40 -0.89 -14.77
CA ILE A 112 -5.01 -0.44 -13.44
C ILE A 112 -4.76 -1.65 -12.55
N TYR A 113 -3.70 -1.60 -11.75
CA TYR A 113 -3.39 -2.64 -10.77
C TYR A 113 -3.79 -2.10 -9.40
N HIS A 114 -4.96 -2.50 -8.92
CA HIS A 114 -5.47 -2.06 -7.62
C HIS A 114 -4.93 -2.98 -6.52
N HIS A 115 -4.33 -2.40 -5.48
CA HIS A 115 -4.07 -3.15 -4.25
C HIS A 115 -5.31 -3.08 -3.36
N PRO A 116 -5.84 -4.20 -2.85
CA PRO A 116 -7.08 -4.21 -2.07
C PRO A 116 -7.02 -3.35 -0.79
N ASP A 117 -5.82 -2.97 -0.33
CA ASP A 117 -5.60 -2.13 0.85
C ASP A 117 -5.60 -0.60 0.56
N ASP A 118 -5.77 -0.16 -0.70
CA ASP A 118 -5.75 1.26 -1.09
C ASP A 118 -7.11 1.98 -0.90
N ILE A 119 -8.10 1.32 -0.28
CA ILE A 119 -9.40 1.91 0.05
C ILE A 119 -9.33 2.50 1.47
N ILE A 120 -9.21 3.83 1.55
CA ILE A 120 -9.35 4.63 2.79
C ILE A 120 -10.83 4.94 3.03
#